data_AF-A0A0G4LDH8-F1
#
_entry.id   AF-A0A0G4LDH8-F1
#
_cell.length_a   1.000
_cell.length_b   1.000
_cell.length_c   1.000
_cell.angle_alpha   90.00
_cell.angle_beta   90.00
_cell.angle_gamma   90.00
#
_symmetry.space_group_name_H-M   'P 1'
#
loop_
_entity.id
_entity.type
_entity.pdbx_description
1 polymer ?
#
loop_
_entity_poly.entity_id
_entity_poly.type
_entity_poly.pdbx_seq_one_letter_code
_entity_poly.pdbx_strand_id
1 'polypeptide(L)'
;MPAVSSGRITKARKGKNLTPHQKNHRWESFSTKIGKLHSLDPLRKVRRHDLETEDLESTTSYFRTGIERWNELNIAKDFISFKRETLSLTETLASILHHEDRIFASLSHYISNQEKESLEPLLDLLTAFAHDLGTRFEKYYARSLDLIVAIAGKPQ
;
A
#
# COMPACT_ATOMS: atom_id res chain seq x y z
N MET A 1 -26.54 18.28 -17.25
CA MET A 1 -26.43 18.74 -15.85
C MET A 1 -25.65 17.70 -15.06
N PRO A 2 -24.52 18.02 -14.41
CA PRO A 2 -23.87 17.07 -13.52
C PRO A 2 -24.82 16.69 -12.38
N ALA A 3 -24.73 15.44 -11.90
CA ALA A 3 -25.61 14.94 -10.86
C ALA A 3 -25.41 15.72 -9.55
N VAL A 4 -26.51 15.93 -8.80
CA VAL A 4 -26.61 16.74 -7.55
C VAL A 4 -25.78 16.21 -6.37
N SER A 5 -24.94 15.19 -6.58
CA SER A 5 -24.14 14.53 -5.56
C SER A 5 -22.74 15.14 -5.36
N SER A 6 -22.26 15.96 -6.29
CA SER A 6 -20.95 16.60 -6.15
C SER A 6 -20.92 17.54 -4.94
N GLY A 7 -19.91 17.40 -4.08
CA GLY A 7 -19.78 18.19 -2.85
C GLY A 7 -20.61 17.71 -1.66
N ARG A 8 -21.32 16.58 -1.77
CA ARG A 8 -22.08 15.97 -0.66
C ARG A 8 -21.64 14.54 -0.41
N ILE A 9 -21.44 14.18 0.86
CA ILE A 9 -21.14 12.81 1.27
C ILE A 9 -22.43 11.97 1.16
N THR A 10 -22.39 10.92 0.33
CA THR A 10 -23.51 9.98 0.19
C THR A 10 -23.41 8.82 1.17
N LYS A 11 -24.55 8.33 1.69
CA LYS A 11 -24.58 7.18 2.61
C LYS A 11 -24.04 5.91 1.94
N ALA A 12 -23.09 5.25 2.59
CA ALA A 12 -22.61 3.93 2.19
C ALA A 12 -23.76 2.91 2.23
N ARG A 13 -23.77 1.97 1.28
CA ARG A 13 -24.88 1.00 1.10
C ARG A 13 -24.51 -0.42 1.55
N LYS A 14 -23.74 -0.56 2.64
CA LYS A 14 -23.40 -1.87 3.21
C LYS A 14 -24.65 -2.50 3.86
N GLY A 15 -24.95 -3.75 3.54
CA GLY A 15 -26.06 -4.50 4.18
C GLY A 15 -27.48 -4.12 3.73
N LYS A 16 -27.67 -3.58 2.52
CA LYS A 16 -29.03 -3.42 1.98
C LYS A 16 -29.64 -4.78 1.65
N ASN A 17 -30.88 -4.99 2.06
CA ASN A 17 -31.71 -6.15 1.72
C ASN A 17 -32.14 -6.11 0.24
N LEU A 18 -31.18 -6.12 -0.66
CA LEU A 18 -31.40 -6.26 -2.10
C LEU A 18 -31.21 -7.72 -2.48
N THR A 19 -32.00 -8.20 -3.44
CA THR A 19 -31.86 -9.56 -3.96
C THR A 19 -30.45 -9.72 -4.55
N PRO A 20 -29.64 -10.69 -4.06
CA PRO A 20 -28.33 -10.95 -4.62
C PRO A 20 -28.48 -11.46 -6.06
N HIS A 21 -27.49 -11.17 -6.88
CA HIS A 21 -27.43 -11.67 -8.23
C HIS A 21 -26.85 -13.09 -8.27
N GLN A 22 -27.26 -13.91 -9.24
CA GLN A 22 -26.89 -15.33 -9.33
C GLN A 22 -25.67 -15.64 -10.21
N LYS A 23 -25.21 -14.70 -11.06
CA LYS A 23 -24.04 -14.95 -11.93
C LYS A 23 -22.72 -14.63 -11.22
N ASN A 24 -21.69 -15.41 -11.55
CA ASN A 24 -20.32 -15.28 -11.05
C ASN A 24 -19.67 -13.93 -11.39
N HIS A 25 -19.94 -13.39 -12.58
CA HIS A 25 -19.37 -12.12 -13.04
C HIS A 25 -20.48 -11.16 -13.46
N ARG A 26 -20.41 -9.94 -12.95
CA ARG A 26 -21.31 -8.84 -13.33
C ARG A 26 -20.53 -7.53 -13.32
N TRP A 27 -20.82 -6.68 -14.28
CA TRP A 27 -20.30 -5.32 -14.26
C TRP A 27 -20.86 -4.56 -13.03
N GLU A 28 -19.96 -3.91 -12.31
CA GLU A 28 -20.30 -3.00 -11.21
C GLU A 28 -19.80 -1.60 -11.54
N SER A 29 -20.67 -0.61 -11.37
CA SER A 29 -20.28 0.78 -11.58
C SER A 29 -19.23 1.22 -10.57
N PHE A 30 -18.38 2.17 -10.95
CA PHE A 30 -17.36 2.74 -10.08
C PHE A 30 -17.94 3.19 -8.73
N SER A 31 -19.04 3.95 -8.73
CA SER A 31 -19.69 4.41 -7.50
C SER A 31 -20.21 3.26 -6.62
N THR A 32 -20.61 2.13 -7.22
CA THR A 32 -21.02 0.94 -6.46
C THR A 32 -19.82 0.28 -5.79
N LYS A 33 -18.70 0.15 -6.51
CA LYS A 33 -17.45 -0.40 -5.96
C LYS A 33 -16.94 0.45 -4.80
N ILE A 34 -16.87 1.77 -4.97
CA ILE A 34 -16.47 2.70 -3.90
C ILE A 34 -17.43 2.64 -2.70
N GLY A 35 -18.75 2.56 -2.95
CA GLY A 35 -19.74 2.44 -1.87
C GLY A 35 -19.69 1.13 -1.06
N LYS A 36 -18.99 0.10 -1.56
CA LYS A 36 -18.73 -1.17 -0.87
C LYS A 36 -17.38 -1.19 -0.15
N LEU A 37 -16.39 -0.44 -0.65
CA LEU A 37 -15.05 -0.37 -0.08
C LEU A 37 -15.05 0.51 1.17
N HIS A 38 -14.59 -0.01 2.30
CA HIS A 38 -14.34 0.79 3.49
C HIS A 38 -12.85 0.84 3.82
N SER A 39 -12.34 2.03 4.11
CA SER A 39 -10.93 2.25 4.50
C SER A 39 -10.51 1.47 5.75
N LEU A 40 -11.48 1.05 6.58
CA LEU A 40 -11.24 0.25 7.78
C LEU A 40 -11.15 -1.26 7.48
N ASP A 41 -11.55 -1.72 6.30
CA ASP A 41 -11.55 -3.15 5.97
C ASP A 41 -10.12 -3.75 6.02
N PRO A 42 -9.05 -3.08 5.51
CA PRO A 42 -7.67 -3.55 5.68
C PRO A 42 -7.21 -3.63 7.14
N LEU A 43 -7.65 -2.70 8.00
CA LEU A 43 -7.31 -2.68 9.43
C LEU A 43 -8.04 -3.77 10.23
N ARG A 44 -9.21 -4.20 9.75
CA ARG A 44 -10.04 -5.25 10.37
C ARG A 44 -9.83 -6.63 9.76
N LYS A 45 -9.05 -6.72 8.67
CA LYS A 45 -8.72 -7.99 8.05
C LYS A 45 -7.99 -8.83 9.09
N VAL A 46 -8.58 -9.98 9.44
CA VAL A 46 -7.88 -10.99 10.23
C VAL A 46 -6.68 -11.41 9.40
N ARG A 47 -5.49 -10.94 9.80
CA ARG A 47 -4.23 -11.42 9.27
C ARG A 47 -4.14 -12.86 9.77
N ARG A 48 -4.64 -13.81 8.97
CA ARG A 48 -4.21 -15.20 9.10
C ARG A 48 -2.70 -15.12 8.88
N HIS A 49 -1.97 -15.39 9.94
CA HIS A 49 -0.52 -15.24 10.01
C HIS A 49 0.13 -15.85 8.76
N ASP A 50 0.53 -15.02 7.79
CA ASP A 50 1.63 -15.34 6.86
C ASP A 50 2.99 -15.16 7.59
N LEU A 51 2.94 -14.70 8.85
CA LEU A 51 4.02 -14.83 9.83
C LEU A 51 3.67 -16.01 10.74
N GLU A 52 3.53 -17.21 10.17
CA GLU A 52 3.51 -18.43 10.98
C GLU A 52 4.85 -18.50 11.71
N THR A 53 4.88 -18.15 13.00
CA THR A 53 5.87 -18.65 13.95
C THR A 53 7.35 -18.53 13.55
N GLU A 54 7.72 -17.64 12.63
CA GLU A 54 9.10 -17.37 12.28
C GLU A 54 9.61 -16.25 13.18
N ASP A 55 10.41 -16.65 14.14
CA ASP A 55 11.36 -15.84 14.91
C ASP A 55 10.96 -14.38 15.10
N LEU A 56 10.29 -14.12 16.23
CA LEU A 56 10.26 -12.82 16.90
C LEU A 56 11.67 -12.43 17.41
N GLU A 57 12.73 -12.76 16.67
CA GLU A 57 14.03 -12.15 16.90
C GLU A 57 13.91 -10.66 16.59
N SER A 58 14.50 -9.85 17.46
CA SER A 58 14.61 -8.39 17.34
C SER A 58 15.30 -7.89 16.06
N THR A 59 15.63 -8.79 15.14
CA THR A 59 16.38 -8.58 13.90
C THR A 59 15.51 -8.76 12.66
N THR A 60 14.28 -9.29 12.79
CA THR A 60 13.37 -9.46 11.65
C THR A 60 12.81 -8.11 11.19
N SER A 61 12.86 -7.88 9.88
CA SER A 61 12.42 -6.61 9.25
C SER A 61 11.13 -6.85 8.47
N TYR A 62 10.10 -6.06 8.79
CA TYR A 62 8.83 -6.08 8.06
C TYR A 62 9.02 -5.62 6.62
N PHE A 63 9.92 -4.65 6.39
CA PHE A 63 10.23 -4.17 5.05
C PHE A 63 10.87 -5.25 4.19
N ARG A 64 11.81 -6.02 4.75
CA ARG A 64 12.45 -7.14 4.04
C ARG A 64 11.44 -8.24 3.71
N THR A 65 10.63 -8.67 4.67
CA THR A 65 9.56 -9.66 4.44
C THR A 65 8.55 -9.15 3.40
N GLY A 66 8.23 -7.85 3.42
CA GLY A 66 7.40 -7.21 2.42
C GLY A 66 8.00 -7.28 1.02
N ILE A 67 9.31 -7.05 0.87
CA ILE A 67 10.00 -7.16 -0.43
C ILE A 67 9.91 -8.59 -0.95
N GLU A 68 10.13 -9.60 -0.10
CA GLU A 68 10.06 -11.01 -0.49
C GLU A 68 8.66 -11.40 -0.95
N ARG A 69 7.63 -11.03 -0.18
CA ARG A 69 6.22 -11.21 -0.55
C ARG A 69 5.90 -10.57 -1.91
N TRP A 70 6.27 -9.30 -2.10
CA TRP A 70 5.96 -8.59 -3.34
C TRP A 70 6.81 -9.05 -4.52
N ASN A 71 7.98 -9.62 -4.28
CA ASN A 71 8.79 -10.25 -5.30
C ASN A 71 8.09 -11.47 -5.93
N GLU A 72 7.25 -12.17 -5.17
CA GLU A 72 6.42 -13.26 -5.68
C GLU A 72 5.14 -12.76 -6.36
N LEU A 73 4.55 -11.67 -5.87
CA LEU A 73 3.24 -11.17 -6.31
C LEU A 73 3.29 -10.16 -7.46
N ASN A 74 4.41 -9.46 -7.69
CA ASN A 74 4.49 -8.36 -8.64
C ASN A 74 5.76 -8.38 -9.50
N ILE A 75 5.59 -8.19 -10.81
CA ILE A 75 6.66 -8.16 -11.82
C ILE A 75 6.65 -6.89 -12.67
N ALA A 76 5.97 -5.82 -12.22
CA ALA A 76 5.94 -4.56 -12.94
C ALA A 76 7.35 -3.98 -13.09
N LYS A 77 7.62 -3.35 -14.23
CA LYS A 77 8.95 -2.79 -14.57
C LYS A 77 9.48 -1.87 -13.48
N ASP A 78 8.66 -0.96 -12.98
CA ASP A 78 9.01 0.01 -11.94
C ASP A 78 9.34 -0.69 -10.62
N PHE A 79 8.55 -1.69 -10.24
CA PHE A 79 8.82 -2.48 -9.03
C PHE A 79 10.12 -3.28 -9.14
N ILE A 80 10.37 -3.91 -10.30
CA ILE A 80 11.64 -4.62 -10.56
C ILE A 80 12.83 -3.66 -10.48
N SER A 81 12.69 -2.45 -11.02
CA SER A 81 13.77 -1.45 -11.03
C SER A 81 14.05 -0.94 -9.62
N PHE A 82 13.01 -0.58 -8.86
CA PHE A 82 13.09 -0.26 -7.44
C PHE A 82 13.80 -1.37 -6.64
N LYS A 83 13.35 -2.63 -6.79
CA LYS A 83 13.94 -3.77 -6.10
C LYS A 83 15.42 -3.92 -6.42
N ARG A 84 15.82 -3.79 -7.69
CA ARG A 84 17.23 -3.91 -8.08
C ARG A 84 18.12 -2.85 -7.41
N GLU A 85 17.58 -1.67 -7.12
CA GLU A 85 18.32 -0.60 -6.44
C GLU A 85 18.41 -0.80 -4.93
N THR A 86 17.38 -1.37 -4.31
CA THR A 86 17.25 -1.44 -2.84
C THR A 86 17.59 -2.80 -2.25
N LEU A 87 17.69 -3.87 -3.05
CA LEU A 87 17.84 -5.24 -2.54
C LEU A 87 19.08 -5.43 -1.66
N SER A 88 20.24 -4.91 -2.07
CA SER A 88 21.48 -5.01 -1.30
C SER A 88 21.50 -4.14 -0.04
N LEU A 89 20.62 -3.13 0.03
CA LEU A 89 20.51 -2.24 1.19
C LEU A 89 19.53 -2.78 2.24
N THR A 90 18.81 -3.85 1.92
CA THR A 90 17.63 -4.30 2.68
C THR A 90 17.77 -5.70 3.24
N GLU A 91 18.98 -6.27 3.19
CA GLU A 91 19.26 -7.66 3.62
C GLU A 91 18.95 -7.90 5.12
N THR A 92 19.15 -6.91 5.97
CA THR A 92 18.88 -6.98 7.42
C THR A 92 18.29 -5.68 7.94
N LEU A 93 17.61 -5.73 9.09
CA LEU A 93 17.09 -4.53 9.75
C LEU A 93 18.18 -3.49 10.02
N ALA A 94 19.37 -3.92 10.45
CA ALA A 94 20.50 -3.01 10.68
C ALA A 94 20.95 -2.30 9.39
N SER A 95 20.99 -3.00 8.26
CA SER A 95 21.31 -2.40 6.95
C SER A 95 20.26 -1.38 6.53
N ILE A 96 18.97 -1.69 6.75
CA ILE A 96 17.85 -0.77 6.47
C ILE A 96 17.97 0.51 7.29
N LEU A 97 18.24 0.38 8.60
CA LEU A 97 18.41 1.51 9.50
C LEU A 97 19.67 2.35 9.18
N HIS A 98 20.70 1.73 8.62
CA HIS A 98 21.91 2.42 8.18
C HIS A 98 21.72 3.16 6.85
N HIS A 99 20.90 2.60 5.95
CA HIS A 99 20.66 3.13 4.60
C HIS A 99 19.28 3.79 4.43
N GLU A 100 18.60 4.13 5.52
CA GLU A 100 17.21 4.62 5.54
C GLU A 100 16.97 5.78 4.56
N ASP A 101 17.90 6.74 4.45
CA ASP A 101 17.77 7.88 3.55
C ASP A 101 17.81 7.47 2.08
N ARG A 102 18.67 6.53 1.71
CA ARG A 102 18.78 6.02 0.33
C ARG A 102 17.56 5.19 -0.05
N ILE A 103 17.09 4.35 0.88
CA ILE A 103 15.89 3.52 0.68
C ILE A 103 14.67 4.43 0.49
N PHE A 104 14.48 5.41 1.37
CA PHE A 104 13.37 6.35 1.25
C PHE A 104 13.45 7.21 0.00
N ALA A 105 14.65 7.62 -0.44
CA ALA A 105 14.84 8.35 -1.68
C ALA A 105 14.39 7.53 -2.91
N SER A 106 14.80 6.26 -3.01
CA SER A 106 14.35 5.38 -4.10
C SER A 106 12.84 5.12 -4.00
N LEU A 107 12.33 4.80 -2.81
CA LEU A 107 10.91 4.53 -2.60
C LEU A 107 10.02 5.73 -2.96
N SER A 108 10.39 6.93 -2.51
CA SER A 108 9.68 8.17 -2.86
C SER A 108 9.76 8.50 -4.35
N HIS A 109 10.90 8.24 -5.01
CA HIS A 109 11.04 8.41 -6.45
C HIS A 109 10.04 7.54 -7.22
N TYR A 110 10.01 6.23 -6.97
CA TYR A 110 9.10 5.33 -7.68
C TYR A 110 7.62 5.57 -7.34
N ILE A 111 7.29 5.93 -6.09
CA ILE A 111 5.93 6.34 -5.73
C ILE A 111 5.51 7.61 -6.49
N SER A 112 6.42 8.56 -6.67
CA SER A 112 6.14 9.82 -7.38
C SER A 112 5.83 9.65 -8.86
N ASN A 113 6.28 8.55 -9.48
CA ASN A 113 5.90 8.21 -10.86
C ASN A 113 4.41 7.86 -10.97
N GLN A 114 3.80 7.38 -9.88
CA GLN A 114 2.39 6.99 -9.79
C GLN A 114 1.98 5.98 -10.87
N GLU A 115 2.87 5.03 -11.16
CA GLU A 115 2.61 3.92 -12.07
C GLU A 115 1.69 2.90 -11.41
N LYS A 116 0.53 2.67 -12.05
CA LYS A 116 -0.58 1.90 -11.44
C LYS A 116 -0.17 0.47 -11.07
N GLU A 117 0.63 -0.17 -11.91
CA GLU A 117 1.00 -1.58 -11.77
C GLU A 117 2.01 -1.84 -10.63
N SER A 118 2.72 -0.81 -10.16
CA SER A 118 3.70 -0.90 -9.06
C SER A 118 3.25 -0.15 -7.79
N LEU A 119 2.14 0.60 -7.84
CA LEU A 119 1.76 1.48 -6.74
C LEU A 119 1.36 0.71 -5.47
N GLU A 120 0.63 -0.40 -5.62
CA GLU A 120 0.23 -1.24 -4.49
C GLU A 120 1.44 -1.78 -3.69
N PRO A 121 2.44 -2.46 -4.30
CA PRO A 121 3.62 -2.90 -3.57
C PRO A 121 4.40 -1.75 -2.93
N LEU A 122 4.57 -0.63 -3.64
CA LEU A 122 5.34 0.50 -3.12
C LEU A 122 4.67 1.16 -1.90
N LEU A 123 3.34 1.27 -1.89
CA LEU A 123 2.59 1.80 -0.75
C LEU A 123 2.58 0.83 0.43
N ASP A 124 2.47 -0.48 0.19
CA ASP A 124 2.56 -1.48 1.25
C ASP A 124 3.98 -1.48 1.88
N LEU A 125 5.02 -1.43 1.04
CA LEU A 125 6.41 -1.29 1.49
C LEU A 125 6.66 0.02 2.26
N LEU A 126 6.02 1.13 1.88
CA LEU A 126 6.08 2.37 2.67
C LEU A 126 5.55 2.15 4.09
N THR A 127 4.46 1.39 4.25
CA THR A 127 3.92 1.06 5.58
C THR A 127 4.85 0.15 6.38
N ALA A 128 5.45 -0.85 5.74
CA ALA A 128 6.42 -1.74 6.38
C ALA A 128 7.70 -1.00 6.79
N PHE A 129 8.17 -0.06 5.97
CA PHE A 129 9.31 0.81 6.28
C PHE A 129 9.03 1.71 7.48
N ALA A 130 7.85 2.35 7.52
CA ALA A 130 7.44 3.16 8.66
C ALA A 130 7.33 2.33 9.95
N HIS A 131 6.90 1.07 9.85
CA HIS A 131 6.83 0.14 10.98
C HIS A 131 8.23 -0.20 11.52
N ASP A 132 9.18 -0.54 10.63
CA ASP A 132 10.56 -0.88 11.01
C ASP A 132 11.31 0.30 11.64
N LEU A 133 11.09 1.52 11.14
CA LEU A 133 11.79 2.72 11.63
C LEU A 133 11.22 3.28 12.93
N GLY A 134 9.93 3.06 13.19
CA GLY A 134 9.24 3.64 14.36
C GLY A 134 9.41 5.16 14.43
N THR A 135 9.95 5.66 15.54
CA THR A 135 10.15 7.11 15.76
C THR A 135 11.14 7.75 14.77
N ARG A 136 12.09 6.99 14.21
CA ARG A 136 13.02 7.51 13.19
C ARG A 136 12.31 7.92 11.91
N PHE A 137 11.10 7.41 11.68
CA PHE A 137 10.32 7.75 10.50
C PHE A 137 9.79 9.19 10.49
N GLU A 138 9.82 9.90 11.64
CA GLU A 138 9.32 11.28 11.76
C GLU A 138 9.89 12.23 10.70
N LYS A 139 11.18 12.10 10.34
CA LYS A 139 11.81 12.92 9.29
C LYS A 139 11.26 12.70 7.87
N TYR A 140 10.65 11.54 7.61
CA TYR A 140 10.07 11.18 6.30
C TYR A 140 8.55 11.35 6.25
N TYR A 141 7.91 11.54 7.41
CA TYR A 141 6.47 11.49 7.57
C TYR A 141 5.75 12.51 6.68
N ALA A 142 6.15 13.79 6.77
CA ALA A 142 5.53 14.86 5.98
C ALA A 142 5.63 14.59 4.46
N ARG A 143 6.81 14.21 3.99
CA ARG A 143 7.04 13.90 2.57
C ARG A 143 6.22 12.69 2.10
N SER A 144 6.06 11.70 2.96
CA SER A 144 5.25 10.52 2.67
C SER A 144 3.78 10.88 2.50
N LEU A 145 3.24 11.76 3.35
CA LEU A 145 1.89 12.27 3.22
C LEU A 145 1.69 13.08 1.94
N ASP A 146 2.65 13.92 1.56
CA ASP A 146 2.59 14.68 0.30
C ASP A 146 2.44 13.75 -0.92
N LEU A 147 3.20 12.66 -0.95
CA LEU A 147 3.11 11.65 -2.01
C LEU A 147 1.73 10.97 -2.05
N ILE A 148 1.21 10.58 -0.89
CA ILE A 148 -0.11 9.93 -0.77
C ILE A 148 -1.22 10.87 -1.22
N VAL A 149 -1.16 12.14 -0.82
CA VAL A 149 -2.13 13.17 -1.23
C VAL A 149 -2.04 13.42 -2.73
N ALA A 150 -0.83 13.47 -3.30
CA ALA A 150 -0.64 13.62 -4.74
C ALA A 150 -1.25 12.46 -5.54
N ILE A 151 -1.16 11.23 -5.04
CA ILE A 151 -1.82 10.06 -5.63
C ILE A 151 -3.34 10.19 -5.54
N ALA A 152 -3.87 10.51 -4.35
CA ALA A 152 -5.30 10.62 -4.13
C ALA A 152 -5.94 11.78 -4.93
N GLY A 153 -5.17 12.83 -5.20
CA GLY A 153 -5.59 13.99 -6.00
C GLY A 153 -5.46 13.83 -7.51
N LYS A 154 -4.83 12.77 -8.01
CA LYS A 154 -4.66 12.56 -9.46
C LYS A 154 -6.01 12.29 -10.13
N PRO A 155 -6.39 13.06 -11.16
CA PRO A 155 -7.61 12.77 -11.93
C PRO A 155 -7.46 11.41 -12.62
N GLN A 156 -8.51 10.58 -12.51
CA GLN A 156 -8.62 9.25 -13.12
C GLN A 156 -9.17 9.31 -14.53
#